data_AF-A0A178WZ56-F1
#
_entry.id   AF-A0A178WZ56-F1
#
_cell.length_a   1.000
_cell.length_b   1.000
_cell.length_c   1.000
_cell.angle_alpha   90.00
_cell.angle_beta   90.00
_cell.angle_gamma   90.00
#
_symmetry.space_group_name_H-M   'P 1'
#
loop_
_entity.id
_entity.type
_entity.pdbx_description
1 polymer ?
#
loop_
_entity_poly.entity_id
_entity_poly.type
_entity_poly.pdbx_seq_one_letter_code
_entity_poly.pdbx_strand_id
1 'polypeptide(L)'
;MVRIADQEWPSTVVPADARERAQSTGVLVRRMGWVSERLTREERDDVERQLEFWYSNGYCPDALLIAMSALPDGTRQRPRRAGEKPGDFLRSRMKAWFADEPAAGLTEVREPPRRGQTFEAWLANRRKQAADEGTYQRRSRLTETGERARADARSVAASRRKDPLARVRMSERRRAAALESLRVVGEAVEVPPPPAETRATPRMVASFAGRQSLAAHSPQVLRIVERLRAEKRGPSAAELAVLRNAVRDAHHNAGLGTLEAASAEVNDVDSLTPDGQRIKDFLARAADDRLPLDATVRLLHSMR
;
A
#
# COMPACT_ATOMS: atom_id res chain seq x y z
N MET A 1 29.95 20.25 13.72
CA MET A 1 28.92 20.76 12.78
C MET A 1 28.99 19.93 11.49
N VAL A 2 27.97 19.13 11.17
CA VAL A 2 27.97 18.27 9.96
C VAL A 2 27.79 19.17 8.73
N ARG A 3 28.74 19.14 7.79
CA ARG A 3 28.63 19.87 6.52
C ARG A 3 27.94 18.97 5.50
N ILE A 4 26.67 19.25 5.22
CA ILE A 4 25.94 18.62 4.12
C ILE A 4 26.10 19.53 2.90
N ALA A 5 26.42 18.94 1.74
CA ALA A 5 26.51 19.68 0.49
C ALA A 5 25.15 20.31 0.17
N ASP A 6 25.14 21.51 -0.39
CA ASP A 6 23.89 22.26 -0.62
C ASP A 6 22.87 21.49 -1.45
N GLN A 7 23.33 20.60 -2.35
CA GLN A 7 22.48 19.74 -3.19
C GLN A 7 21.72 18.66 -2.41
N GLU A 8 22.21 18.28 -1.22
CA GLU A 8 21.65 17.22 -0.38
C GLU A 8 20.86 17.77 0.81
N TRP A 9 20.70 19.09 0.91
CA TRP A 9 19.95 19.70 2.01
C TRP A 9 18.47 19.24 1.98
N PRO A 10 17.93 18.76 3.11
CA PRO A 10 16.57 18.22 3.16
C PRO A 10 15.52 19.32 2.99
N SER A 11 14.59 19.13 2.05
CA SER A 11 13.50 20.08 1.79
C SER A 11 12.38 20.08 2.84
N THR A 12 12.42 19.13 3.79
CA THR A 12 11.46 19.01 4.89
C THR A 12 11.90 19.70 6.17
N VAL A 13 13.13 20.23 6.22
CA VAL A 13 13.66 20.93 7.40
C VAL A 13 13.23 22.39 7.41
N VAL A 14 12.76 22.85 8.56
CA VAL A 14 12.57 24.29 8.83
C VAL A 14 13.92 24.87 9.24
N PRO A 15 14.47 25.84 8.50
CA PRO A 15 15.80 26.36 8.79
C PRO A 15 15.79 27.27 10.02
N ALA A 16 16.68 27.01 10.97
CA ALA A 16 16.76 27.73 12.25
C ALA A 16 17.75 28.91 12.21
N ASP A 17 18.80 28.84 11.37
CA ASP A 17 19.84 29.86 11.30
C ASP A 17 20.05 30.43 9.88
N ALA A 18 20.88 31.47 9.75
CA ALA A 18 21.18 32.11 8.47
C ALA A 18 21.78 31.15 7.42
N ARG A 19 22.57 30.18 7.85
CA ARG A 19 23.21 29.21 6.97
C ARG A 19 22.19 28.20 6.46
N GLU A 20 21.37 27.64 7.34
CA GLU A 20 20.29 26.72 6.98
C GLU A 20 19.26 27.40 6.06
N ARG A 21 18.99 28.70 6.29
CA ARG A 21 18.11 29.51 5.43
C ARG A 21 18.68 29.66 4.02
N ALA A 22 19.98 29.93 3.89
CA ALA A 22 20.65 30.00 2.59
C ALA A 22 20.60 28.64 1.86
N GLN A 23 20.84 27.53 2.56
CA GLN A 23 20.78 26.19 1.98
C GLN A 23 19.35 25.82 1.56
N SER A 24 18.36 26.10 2.40
CA SER A 24 16.94 25.86 2.14
C SER A 24 16.44 26.67 0.94
N THR A 25 16.86 27.94 0.84
CA THR A 25 16.57 28.81 -0.30
C THR A 25 17.20 28.27 -1.57
N GLY A 26 18.46 27.81 -1.52
CA GLY A 26 19.12 27.17 -2.64
C GLY A 26 18.39 25.92 -3.14
N VAL A 27 17.86 25.09 -2.22
CA VAL A 27 17.02 23.92 -2.58
C VAL A 27 15.73 24.37 -3.28
N LEU A 28 15.05 25.38 -2.73
CA LEU A 28 13.80 25.90 -3.27
C LEU A 28 13.99 26.45 -4.70
N VAL A 29 14.99 27.31 -4.90
CA VAL A 29 15.34 27.91 -6.20
C VAL A 29 15.66 26.81 -7.23
N ARG A 30 16.36 25.75 -6.84
CA ARG A 30 16.61 24.58 -7.71
C ARG A 30 15.33 23.85 -8.09
N ARG A 31 14.47 23.56 -7.13
CA ARG A 31 13.18 22.86 -7.35
C ARG A 31 12.23 23.66 -8.23
N MET A 32 12.27 24.98 -8.13
CA MET A 32 11.48 25.90 -8.95
C MET A 32 12.04 26.11 -10.36
N GLY A 33 13.24 25.59 -10.65
CA GLY A 33 13.91 25.76 -11.94
C GLY A 33 14.50 27.16 -12.17
N TRP A 34 14.61 27.99 -11.13
CA TRP A 34 15.08 29.38 -11.23
C TRP A 34 16.61 29.51 -11.28
N VAL A 35 17.35 28.40 -11.26
CA VAL A 35 18.82 28.35 -11.22
C VAL A 35 19.45 28.96 -12.47
N SER A 36 18.79 28.77 -13.62
CA SER A 36 19.23 29.31 -14.91
C SER A 36 18.79 30.77 -15.10
N GLU A 37 17.93 31.31 -14.23
CA GLU A 37 17.50 32.69 -14.31
C GLU A 37 18.59 33.61 -13.73
N ARG A 38 19.05 34.59 -14.51
CA ARG A 38 19.97 35.62 -14.03
C ARG A 38 19.20 36.63 -13.18
N LEU A 39 18.98 36.30 -11.92
CA LEU A 39 18.40 37.23 -10.95
C LEU A 39 19.38 38.35 -10.62
N THR A 40 18.88 39.59 -10.67
CA THR A 40 19.59 40.75 -10.15
C THR A 40 19.85 40.60 -8.65
N ARG A 41 20.74 41.42 -8.07
CA ARG A 41 20.99 41.40 -6.63
C ARG A 41 19.73 41.79 -5.84
N GLU A 42 19.02 42.81 -6.30
CA GLU A 42 17.78 43.28 -5.67
C GLU A 42 16.68 42.22 -5.66
N GLU A 43 16.51 41.47 -6.77
CA GLU A 43 15.54 40.38 -6.84
C GLU A 43 15.89 39.22 -5.90
N ARG A 44 17.19 38.92 -5.75
CA ARG A 44 17.65 37.92 -4.77
C ARG A 44 17.36 38.38 -3.35
N ASP A 45 17.71 39.63 -3.02
CA ASP A 45 17.50 40.19 -1.68
C ASP A 45 16.00 40.32 -1.33
N ASP A 46 15.11 40.57 -2.30
CA ASP A 46 13.65 40.55 -2.09
C ASP A 46 13.13 39.11 -1.85
N VAL A 47 13.56 38.14 -2.67
CA VAL A 47 13.19 36.73 -2.49
C VAL A 47 13.67 36.21 -1.14
N GLU A 48 14.91 36.47 -0.75
CA GLU A 48 15.48 36.03 0.52
C GLU A 48 14.72 36.60 1.72
N ARG A 49 14.40 37.90 1.72
CA ARG A 49 13.61 38.54 2.78
C ARG A 49 12.20 37.96 2.90
N GLN A 50 11.54 37.72 1.77
CA GLN A 50 10.21 37.10 1.78
C GLN A 50 10.28 35.68 2.35
N LEU A 51 11.25 34.88 1.93
CA LEU A 51 11.41 33.50 2.39
C LEU A 51 11.79 33.43 3.88
N GLU A 52 12.63 34.36 4.35
CA GLU A 52 12.98 34.49 5.77
C GLU A 52 11.75 34.63 6.67
N PHE A 53 10.78 35.45 6.25
CA PHE A 53 9.50 35.58 6.97
C PHE A 53 8.77 34.25 7.07
N TRP A 54 8.65 33.50 5.97
CA TRP A 54 7.92 32.22 5.98
C TRP A 54 8.65 31.13 6.77
N TYR A 55 9.98 31.06 6.65
CA TYR A 55 10.78 30.13 7.45
C TYR A 55 10.62 30.37 8.95
N SER A 56 10.60 31.64 9.36
CA SER A 56 10.40 32.03 10.76
C SER A 56 9.02 31.63 11.30
N ASN A 57 8.04 31.45 10.40
CA ASN A 57 6.69 30.96 10.71
C ASN A 57 6.54 29.43 10.51
N GLY A 58 7.64 28.67 10.47
CA GLY A 58 7.59 27.20 10.46
C GLY A 58 7.39 26.55 9.10
N TYR A 59 7.45 27.31 8.00
CA TYR A 59 7.41 26.74 6.66
C TYR A 59 8.77 26.11 6.31
N CYS A 60 8.75 24.91 5.73
CA CYS A 60 9.93 24.30 5.10
C CYS A 60 9.86 24.45 3.57
N PRO A 61 10.96 24.24 2.82
CA PRO A 61 10.95 24.33 1.36
C PRO A 61 9.85 23.52 0.67
N ASP A 62 9.57 22.29 1.13
CA ASP A 62 8.45 21.48 0.60
C ASP A 62 7.08 22.14 0.86
N ALA A 63 6.88 22.70 2.06
CA ALA A 63 5.65 23.42 2.37
C ALA A 63 5.47 24.66 1.49
N LEU A 64 6.54 25.40 1.22
CA LEU A 64 6.52 26.54 0.31
C LEU A 64 6.22 26.14 -1.13
N LEU A 65 6.81 25.05 -1.63
CA LEU A 65 6.49 24.52 -2.95
C LEU A 65 5.00 24.17 -3.08
N ILE A 66 4.42 23.55 -2.05
CA ILE A 66 2.99 23.23 -2.01
C ILE A 66 2.16 24.51 -1.97
N ALA A 67 2.48 25.43 -1.05
CA ALA A 67 1.77 26.70 -0.85
C ALA A 67 1.79 27.61 -2.09
N MET A 68 2.86 27.56 -2.90
CA MET A 68 2.92 28.28 -4.18
C MET A 68 2.06 27.65 -5.28
N SER A 69 1.77 26.35 -5.17
CA SER A 69 1.04 25.57 -6.16
C SER A 69 -0.46 25.41 -5.86
N ALA A 70 -0.85 25.56 -4.59
CA ALA A 70 -2.22 25.41 -4.12
C ALA A 70 -2.55 26.46 -3.06
N LEU A 71 -3.80 26.88 -3.03
CA LEU A 71 -4.37 27.71 -1.97
C LEU A 71 -4.63 26.85 -0.71
N PRO A 72 -4.91 27.46 0.45
CA PRO A 72 -5.21 26.71 1.68
C PRO A 72 -6.44 25.78 1.58
N ASP A 73 -7.38 26.09 0.69
CA ASP A 73 -8.56 25.27 0.38
C ASP A 73 -8.24 24.09 -0.57
N GLY A 74 -6.98 23.95 -1.01
CA GLY A 74 -6.52 22.94 -1.95
C GLY A 74 -6.72 23.31 -3.42
N THR A 75 -7.30 24.47 -3.73
CA THR A 75 -7.48 24.93 -5.11
C THR A 75 -6.13 25.20 -5.76
N ARG A 76 -5.90 24.64 -6.96
CA ARG A 76 -4.62 24.82 -7.67
C ARG A 76 -4.42 26.27 -8.10
N GLN A 77 -3.24 26.79 -7.80
CA GLN A 77 -2.79 28.09 -8.28
C GLN A 77 -2.13 27.97 -9.66
N ARG A 78 -2.19 29.05 -10.45
CA ARG A 78 -1.57 29.07 -11.78
C ARG A 78 -0.04 29.10 -11.66
N PRO A 79 0.70 28.47 -12.59
CA PRO A 79 2.15 28.58 -12.63
C PRO A 79 2.60 30.03 -12.86
N ARG A 80 3.87 30.30 -12.59
CA ARG A 80 4.50 31.62 -12.84
C ARG A 80 4.38 31.98 -14.32
N ARG A 81 4.02 33.23 -14.62
CA ARG A 81 3.94 33.73 -16.01
C ARG A 81 5.33 34.05 -16.55
N ALA A 82 5.49 33.96 -17.87
CA ALA A 82 6.71 34.43 -18.52
C ALA A 82 6.93 35.93 -18.24
N GLY A 83 8.10 36.30 -17.70
CA GLY A 83 8.45 37.68 -17.35
C GLY A 83 7.95 38.17 -15.97
N GLU A 84 7.17 37.37 -15.24
CA GLU A 84 6.81 37.69 -13.85
C GLU A 84 8.06 37.62 -12.97
N LYS A 85 8.32 38.64 -12.14
CA LYS A 85 9.48 38.62 -11.23
C LYS A 85 9.28 37.58 -10.13
N PRO A 86 10.33 36.87 -9.67
CA PRO A 86 10.18 35.83 -8.66
C PRO A 86 9.60 36.36 -7.33
N GLY A 87 10.01 37.56 -6.92
CA GLY A 87 9.49 38.23 -5.72
C GLY A 87 8.01 38.54 -5.80
N ASP A 88 7.53 39.03 -6.96
CA ASP A 88 6.11 39.31 -7.19
C ASP A 88 5.28 38.01 -7.24
N PHE A 89 5.84 36.97 -7.86
CA PHE A 89 5.23 35.65 -7.90
C PHE A 89 5.06 35.07 -6.48
N LEU A 90 6.10 35.11 -5.65
CA LEU A 90 6.04 34.67 -4.26
C LEU A 90 4.97 35.44 -3.48
N ARG A 91 5.00 36.76 -3.54
CA ARG A 91 4.05 37.64 -2.84
C ARG A 91 2.61 37.36 -3.28
N SER A 92 2.38 37.20 -4.58
CA SER A 92 1.06 36.88 -5.13
C SER A 92 0.53 35.52 -4.67
N ARG A 93 1.37 34.48 -4.71
CA ARG A 93 0.97 33.11 -4.38
C ARG A 93 0.82 32.84 -2.90
N MET A 94 1.62 33.52 -2.08
CA MET A 94 1.60 33.36 -0.63
C MET A 94 0.56 34.26 0.05
N LYS A 95 -0.05 35.21 -0.67
CA LYS A 95 -1.06 36.14 -0.10
C LYS A 95 -2.22 35.42 0.59
N ALA A 96 -2.71 34.31 0.03
CA ALA A 96 -3.83 33.56 0.60
C ALA A 96 -3.45 32.76 1.86
N TRP A 97 -2.17 32.64 2.16
CA TRP A 97 -1.65 31.92 3.33
C TRP A 97 -1.51 32.79 4.57
N PHE A 98 -1.77 34.09 4.48
CA PHE A 98 -1.98 34.91 5.67
C PHE A 98 -3.28 34.52 6.38
N ALA A 99 -3.30 34.67 7.71
CA ALA A 99 -4.51 34.48 8.49
C ALA A 99 -5.51 35.59 8.16
N ASP A 100 -6.77 35.22 7.94
CA ASP A 100 -7.86 36.13 7.56
C ASP A 100 -8.84 36.33 8.75
N GLU A 101 -8.36 36.08 9.98
CA GLU A 101 -9.18 36.14 11.19
C GLU A 101 -9.28 37.58 11.70
N PRO A 102 -10.44 38.01 12.24
CA PRO A 102 -10.66 39.39 12.69
C PRO A 102 -9.70 39.86 13.80
N ALA A 103 -9.07 38.92 14.52
CA ALA A 103 -8.12 39.17 15.59
C ALA A 103 -6.66 38.89 15.19
N ALA A 104 -6.41 38.41 13.97
CA ALA A 104 -5.07 38.05 13.53
C ALA A 104 -4.23 39.31 13.28
N GLY A 105 -3.05 39.38 13.86
CA GLY A 105 -2.08 40.43 13.57
C GLY A 105 -1.63 40.40 12.10
N LEU A 106 -1.16 41.52 11.55
CA LEU A 106 -0.64 41.65 10.17
C LEU A 106 0.48 40.67 9.77
N THR A 107 0.99 39.89 10.72
CA THR A 107 2.10 38.94 10.56
C THR A 107 1.70 37.50 10.82
N GLU A 108 0.45 37.24 11.20
CA GLU A 108 -0.05 35.89 11.43
C GLU A 108 -0.32 35.18 10.12
N VAL A 109 0.19 33.95 10.02
CA VAL A 109 0.04 33.09 8.85
C VAL A 109 -0.66 31.81 9.24
N ARG A 110 -1.32 31.19 8.27
CA ARG A 110 -1.97 29.89 8.44
C ARG A 110 -0.91 28.81 8.69
N GLU A 111 -1.35 27.68 9.24
CA GLU A 111 -0.48 26.52 9.38
C GLU A 111 0.07 26.07 8.00
N PRO A 112 1.35 25.66 7.94
CA PRO A 112 1.95 25.21 6.69
C PRO A 112 1.24 23.95 6.17
N PRO A 113 1.06 23.80 4.84
CA PRO A 113 0.37 22.65 4.25
C PRO A 113 1.07 21.32 4.55
N ARG A 114 2.36 21.38 4.85
CA ARG A 114 3.16 20.26 5.31
C ARG A 114 4.00 20.73 6.49
N ARG A 115 3.81 20.11 7.65
CA ARG A 115 4.65 20.39 8.81
C ARG A 115 6.09 20.00 8.51
N GLY A 116 6.99 20.97 8.65
CA GLY A 116 8.42 20.72 8.63
C GLY A 116 8.88 20.09 9.93
N GLN A 117 10.13 19.63 9.94
CA GLN A 117 10.79 19.12 11.15
C GLN A 117 12.10 19.87 11.39
N THR A 118 12.63 19.80 12.60
CA THR A 118 13.95 20.39 12.90
C THR A 118 15.06 19.58 12.23
N PHE A 119 16.22 20.22 12.00
CA PHE A 119 17.37 19.53 11.43
C PHE A 119 17.81 18.34 12.30
N GLU A 120 17.78 18.50 13.62
CA GLU A 120 18.11 17.42 14.57
C GLU A 120 17.17 16.23 14.46
N ALA A 121 15.86 16.48 14.39
CA ALA A 121 14.85 15.43 14.20
C ALA A 121 15.03 14.72 12.86
N TRP A 122 15.31 15.47 11.79
CA TRP A 122 15.63 14.89 10.49
C TRP A 122 16.88 14.02 10.54
N LEU A 123 17.95 14.50 11.19
CA LEU A 123 19.21 13.77 11.28
C LEU A 123 19.07 12.51 12.12
N ALA A 124 18.32 12.57 13.22
CA ALA A 124 17.99 11.41 14.05
C ALA A 124 17.20 10.36 13.24
N ASN A 125 16.17 10.79 12.50
CA ASN A 125 15.39 9.92 11.62
C ASN A 125 16.25 9.32 10.51
N ARG A 126 17.14 10.10 9.88
CA ARG A 126 18.06 9.61 8.85
C ARG A 126 19.06 8.61 9.40
N ARG A 127 19.58 8.81 10.62
CA ARG A 127 20.47 7.85 11.28
C ARG A 127 19.74 6.56 11.64
N LYS A 128 18.50 6.66 12.14
CA LYS A 128 17.65 5.51 12.42
C LYS A 128 17.36 4.74 11.13
N GLN A 129 16.95 5.43 10.07
CA GLN A 129 16.79 4.84 8.73
C GLN A 129 18.08 4.21 8.23
N ALA A 130 19.24 4.85 8.38
CA ALA A 130 20.51 4.26 7.97
C ALA A 130 20.90 3.02 8.80
N ALA A 131 20.50 2.95 10.08
CA ALA A 131 20.68 1.76 10.92
C ALA A 131 19.73 0.63 10.49
N ASP A 132 18.47 0.97 10.22
CA ASP A 132 17.43 0.05 9.73
C ASP A 132 17.75 -0.44 8.30
N GLU A 133 18.24 0.44 7.42
CA GLU A 133 18.69 0.14 6.06
C GLU A 133 20.07 -0.51 6.05
N GLY A 134 20.87 -0.33 7.11
CA GLY A 134 22.13 -1.05 7.34
C GLY A 134 21.94 -2.56 7.49
N THR A 135 20.71 -3.02 7.74
CA THR A 135 20.34 -4.45 7.63
C THR A 135 19.88 -4.86 6.23
N TYR A 136 19.70 -3.93 5.29
CA TYR A 136 19.51 -4.24 3.88
C TYR A 136 20.86 -4.57 3.24
N GLN A 137 21.41 -5.74 3.57
CA GLN A 137 22.60 -6.26 2.92
C GLN A 137 22.34 -6.41 1.41
N ARG A 138 23.07 -5.63 0.61
CA ARG A 138 23.22 -5.89 -0.82
C ARG A 138 23.69 -7.33 -0.94
N ARG A 139 22.84 -8.22 -1.47
CA ARG A 139 23.12 -9.66 -1.57
C ARG A 139 24.55 -9.85 -2.08
N SER A 140 25.41 -10.47 -1.26
CA SER A 140 26.77 -10.77 -1.68
C SER A 140 26.71 -11.55 -2.99
N ARG A 141 27.69 -11.33 -3.88
CA ARG A 141 27.85 -12.25 -5.03
C ARG A 141 27.91 -13.66 -4.46
N LEU A 142 27.13 -14.56 -5.06
CA LEU A 142 27.14 -15.96 -4.65
C LEU A 142 28.57 -16.47 -4.81
N THR A 143 29.07 -17.21 -3.82
CA THR A 143 30.32 -17.95 -3.99
C THR A 143 30.15 -18.97 -5.12
N GLU A 144 31.23 -19.49 -5.66
CA GLU A 144 31.19 -20.48 -6.74
C GLU A 144 30.30 -21.70 -6.38
N THR A 145 30.30 -22.10 -5.10
CA THR A 145 29.41 -23.11 -4.54
C THR A 145 27.94 -22.67 -4.58
N GLY A 146 27.66 -21.41 -4.25
CA GLY A 146 26.31 -20.83 -4.33
C GLY A 146 25.82 -20.64 -5.77
N GLU A 147 26.72 -20.37 -6.72
CA GLU A 147 26.40 -20.33 -8.14
C GLU A 147 26.08 -21.73 -8.68
N ARG A 148 26.86 -22.75 -8.30
CA ARG A 148 26.56 -24.16 -8.60
C ARG A 148 25.22 -24.61 -8.01
N ALA A 149 24.98 -24.37 -6.72
CA ALA A 149 23.70 -24.68 -6.08
C ALA A 149 22.52 -23.97 -6.75
N ARG A 150 22.71 -22.74 -7.24
CA ARG A 150 21.69 -22.01 -7.98
C ARG A 150 21.48 -22.57 -9.39
N ALA A 151 22.53 -22.98 -10.08
CA ALA A 151 22.44 -23.65 -11.37
C ALA A 151 21.71 -24.99 -11.24
N ASP A 152 22.03 -25.77 -10.20
CA ASP A 152 21.36 -27.04 -9.88
C ASP A 152 19.89 -26.81 -9.52
N ALA A 153 19.59 -25.82 -8.67
CA ALA A 153 18.21 -25.47 -8.34
C ALA A 153 17.41 -25.02 -9.56
N ARG A 154 18.04 -24.28 -10.50
CA ARG A 154 17.41 -23.89 -11.78
C ARG A 154 17.22 -25.08 -12.71
N SER A 155 18.19 -25.99 -12.79
CA SER A 155 18.09 -27.24 -13.56
C SER A 155 16.99 -28.14 -13.02
N VAL A 156 16.90 -28.28 -11.69
CA VAL A 156 15.82 -28.99 -10.99
C VAL A 156 14.48 -28.28 -11.20
N ALA A 157 14.42 -26.95 -11.16
CA ALA A 157 13.19 -26.21 -11.42
C ALA A 157 12.75 -26.30 -12.89
N ALA A 158 13.69 -26.29 -13.84
CA ALA A 158 13.45 -26.40 -15.28
C ALA A 158 13.03 -27.83 -15.67
N SER A 159 13.66 -28.86 -15.11
CA SER A 159 13.22 -30.26 -15.27
C SER A 159 11.83 -30.50 -14.66
N ARG A 160 11.48 -29.77 -13.59
CA ARG A 160 10.14 -29.76 -12.99
C ARG A 160 9.08 -28.98 -13.78
N ARG A 161 9.43 -28.23 -14.85
CA ARG A 161 8.48 -27.52 -15.73
C ARG A 161 7.87 -28.42 -16.82
N LYS A 162 8.39 -29.64 -17.03
CA LYS A 162 8.06 -30.43 -18.23
C LYS A 162 6.65 -31.03 -18.26
N ASP A 163 5.96 -31.18 -17.13
CA ASP A 163 4.54 -31.55 -17.14
C ASP A 163 3.83 -31.20 -15.81
N PRO A 164 2.99 -30.15 -15.77
CA PRO A 164 2.21 -29.76 -14.59
C PRO A 164 1.31 -30.89 -14.08
N LEU A 165 0.77 -31.73 -14.98
CA LEU A 165 -0.12 -32.84 -14.61
C LEU A 165 0.65 -34.00 -13.97
N ALA A 166 1.87 -34.29 -14.46
CA ALA A 166 2.73 -35.29 -13.83
C ALA A 166 3.09 -34.90 -12.38
N ARG A 167 3.27 -33.61 -12.10
CA ARG A 167 3.54 -33.10 -10.75
C ARG A 167 2.33 -33.27 -9.82
N VAL A 168 1.12 -32.96 -10.29
CA VAL A 168 -0.11 -33.16 -9.53
C VAL A 168 -0.28 -34.65 -9.22
N ARG A 169 -0.14 -35.52 -10.22
CA ARG A 169 -0.21 -36.99 -10.05
C ARG A 169 0.84 -37.53 -9.09
N MET A 170 2.07 -37.02 -9.11
CA MET A 170 3.12 -37.41 -8.16
C MET A 170 2.81 -36.93 -6.74
N SER A 171 2.26 -35.73 -6.59
CA SER A 171 1.84 -35.20 -5.28
C SER A 171 0.67 -36.00 -4.71
N GLU A 172 -0.30 -36.37 -5.55
CA GLU A 172 -1.43 -37.23 -5.19
C GLU A 172 -0.97 -38.63 -4.79
N ARG A 173 -0.04 -39.24 -5.53
CA ARG A 173 0.55 -40.54 -5.17
C ARG A 173 1.29 -40.50 -3.83
N ARG A 174 2.07 -39.44 -3.57
CA ARG A 174 2.76 -39.25 -2.29
C ARG A 174 1.78 -39.06 -1.13
N ARG A 175 0.69 -38.32 -1.36
CA ARG A 175 -0.35 -38.11 -0.37
C ARG A 175 -1.12 -39.40 -0.08
N ALA A 176 -1.46 -40.18 -1.10
CA ALA A 176 -2.09 -41.49 -0.95
C ALA A 176 -1.20 -42.46 -0.17
N ALA A 177 0.10 -42.53 -0.50
CA ALA A 177 1.06 -43.35 0.24
C ALA A 177 1.23 -42.90 1.71
N ALA A 178 1.21 -41.59 1.98
CA ALA A 178 1.28 -41.07 3.34
C ALA A 178 0.01 -41.39 4.15
N LEU A 179 -1.18 -41.25 3.54
CA LEU A 179 -2.45 -41.63 4.18
C LEU A 179 -2.52 -43.14 4.44
N GLU A 180 -2.01 -43.95 3.52
CA GLU A 180 -1.93 -45.40 3.72
C GLU A 180 -0.91 -45.75 4.83
N SER A 181 0.21 -45.03 4.94
CA SER A 181 1.17 -45.22 6.04
C SER A 181 0.66 -44.76 7.41
N LEU A 182 -0.33 -43.85 7.43
CA LEU A 182 -1.02 -43.39 8.64
C LEU A 182 -2.23 -44.25 8.98
N ARG A 183 -2.54 -45.24 8.14
CA ARG A 183 -3.64 -46.17 8.35
C ARG A 183 -3.23 -47.17 9.43
N VAL A 184 -3.57 -46.84 10.67
CA VAL A 184 -3.39 -47.73 11.82
C VAL A 184 -4.28 -48.96 11.61
N VAL A 185 -3.67 -50.14 11.47
CA VAL A 185 -4.40 -51.42 11.50
C VAL A 185 -4.60 -51.78 12.98
N GLY A 186 -5.77 -51.44 13.52
CA GLY A 186 -6.14 -51.70 14.91
C GLY A 186 -7.43 -51.00 15.30
N GLU A 187 -8.17 -51.61 16.23
CA GLU A 187 -9.51 -51.24 16.67
C GLU A 187 -9.60 -49.77 17.13
N ALA A 188 -10.69 -49.10 16.76
CA ALA A 188 -10.91 -47.69 17.03
C ALA A 188 -10.94 -47.44 18.54
N VAL A 189 -9.91 -46.75 19.04
CA VAL A 189 -9.91 -46.22 20.41
C VAL A 189 -10.86 -45.02 20.41
N GLU A 190 -11.96 -45.12 21.14
CA GLU A 190 -12.83 -43.98 21.46
C GLU A 190 -12.04 -42.96 22.27
N VAL A 191 -11.55 -41.93 21.58
CA VAL A 191 -10.97 -40.76 22.21
C VAL A 191 -12.12 -39.83 22.57
N PRO A 192 -12.36 -39.51 23.85
CA PRO A 192 -13.41 -38.57 24.23
C PRO A 192 -13.13 -37.19 23.61
N PRO A 193 -14.18 -36.49 23.15
CA PRO A 193 -14.01 -35.20 22.48
C PRO A 193 -13.33 -34.20 23.43
N PRO A 194 -12.36 -33.41 22.93
CA PRO A 194 -11.77 -32.35 23.74
C PRO A 194 -12.85 -31.33 24.15
N PRO A 195 -12.71 -30.68 25.31
CA PRO A 195 -13.66 -29.66 25.74
C PRO A 195 -13.72 -28.51 24.71
N ALA A 196 -14.91 -27.96 24.55
CA ALA A 196 -15.22 -26.89 23.59
C ALA A 196 -14.56 -25.56 23.99
N GLU A 197 -13.24 -25.47 23.86
CA GLU A 197 -12.54 -24.19 23.82
C GLU A 197 -12.65 -23.62 22.40
N THR A 198 -13.65 -22.74 22.22
CA THR A 198 -13.61 -21.53 21.37
C THR A 198 -12.52 -21.47 20.31
N ARG A 199 -12.51 -22.39 19.35
CA ARG A 199 -11.85 -22.17 18.07
C ARG A 199 -12.81 -21.41 17.17
N ALA A 200 -13.09 -20.17 17.58
CA ALA A 200 -13.71 -19.19 16.71
C ALA A 200 -12.75 -19.00 15.54
N THR A 201 -13.04 -19.61 14.39
CA THR A 201 -12.44 -19.19 13.12
C THR A 201 -12.63 -17.67 13.07
N PRO A 202 -11.56 -16.86 13.15
CA PRO A 202 -11.72 -15.42 13.38
C PRO A 202 -12.63 -14.87 12.29
N ARG A 203 -13.66 -14.09 12.63
CA ARG A 203 -14.62 -13.50 11.67
C ARG A 203 -13.93 -12.90 10.43
N MET A 204 -12.70 -12.42 10.60
CA MET A 204 -11.76 -11.98 9.56
C MET A 204 -11.44 -13.05 8.48
N VAL A 205 -11.17 -14.29 8.87
CA VAL A 205 -10.87 -15.43 7.99
C VAL A 205 -12.11 -15.84 7.21
N ALA A 206 -13.27 -15.87 7.87
CA ALA A 206 -14.53 -16.23 7.24
C ALA A 206 -15.01 -15.14 6.24
N SER A 207 -14.83 -13.86 6.58
CA SER A 207 -15.05 -12.72 5.66
C SER A 207 -14.08 -12.72 4.47
N PHE A 208 -12.83 -13.10 4.69
CA PHE A 208 -11.85 -13.27 3.60
C PHE A 208 -12.25 -14.40 2.64
N ALA A 209 -12.69 -15.54 3.16
CA ALA A 209 -13.15 -16.67 2.36
C ALA A 209 -14.44 -16.36 1.57
N GLY A 210 -15.40 -15.65 2.19
CA GLY A 210 -16.63 -15.19 1.51
C GLY A 210 -16.34 -14.26 0.32
N ARG A 211 -15.38 -13.33 0.47
CA ARG A 211 -14.91 -12.44 -0.61
C ARG A 211 -14.34 -13.22 -1.81
N GLN A 212 -13.53 -14.24 -1.55
CA GLN A 212 -12.94 -15.05 -2.61
C GLN A 212 -13.96 -15.94 -3.31
N SER A 213 -14.94 -16.46 -2.56
CA SER A 213 -16.02 -17.29 -3.10
C SER A 213 -16.89 -16.51 -4.10
N LEU A 214 -17.32 -15.29 -3.78
CA LEU A 214 -18.15 -14.49 -4.69
C LEU A 214 -17.43 -14.14 -6.00
N ALA A 215 -16.13 -13.86 -5.95
CA ALA A 215 -15.33 -13.58 -7.15
C ALA A 215 -15.24 -14.80 -8.07
N ALA A 216 -15.08 -16.00 -7.50
CA ALA A 216 -14.98 -17.25 -8.26
C ALA A 216 -16.29 -17.66 -8.95
N HIS A 217 -17.45 -17.28 -8.38
CA HIS A 217 -18.78 -17.61 -8.92
C HIS A 217 -19.34 -16.53 -9.87
N SER A 218 -18.56 -15.50 -10.22
CA SER A 218 -19.00 -14.49 -11.17
C SER A 218 -19.15 -15.09 -12.58
N PRO A 219 -20.31 -14.95 -13.25
CA PRO A 219 -20.54 -15.51 -14.59
C PRO A 219 -19.60 -14.94 -15.67
N GLN A 220 -19.06 -13.74 -15.45
CA GLN A 220 -18.08 -13.13 -16.37
C GLN A 220 -16.68 -13.72 -16.16
N VAL A 221 -16.29 -13.97 -14.91
CA VAL A 221 -15.00 -14.60 -14.56
C VAL A 221 -14.96 -16.03 -15.07
N LEU A 222 -16.02 -16.81 -14.83
CA LEU A 222 -16.12 -18.20 -15.31
C LEU A 222 -15.95 -18.29 -16.83
N ARG A 223 -16.68 -17.47 -17.59
CA ARG A 223 -16.56 -17.44 -19.07
C ARG A 223 -15.15 -17.08 -19.55
N ILE A 224 -14.49 -16.11 -18.92
CA ILE A 224 -13.12 -15.73 -19.29
C ILE A 224 -12.15 -16.86 -18.95
N VAL A 225 -12.25 -17.45 -17.76
CA VAL A 225 -11.37 -18.54 -17.32
C VAL A 225 -11.54 -19.80 -18.19
N GLU A 226 -12.78 -20.16 -18.53
CA GLU A 226 -13.08 -21.27 -19.44
C GLU A 226 -12.48 -21.04 -20.82
N ARG A 227 -12.64 -19.84 -21.38
CA ARG A 227 -12.04 -19.46 -22.67
C ARG A 227 -10.52 -19.54 -22.63
N LEU A 228 -9.88 -19.02 -21.58
CA LEU A 228 -8.42 -19.08 -21.42
C LEU A 228 -7.90 -20.51 -21.28
N ARG A 229 -8.67 -21.39 -20.61
CA ARG A 229 -8.35 -22.82 -20.50
C ARG A 229 -8.49 -23.53 -21.84
N ALA A 230 -9.55 -23.25 -22.61
CA ALA A 230 -9.78 -23.82 -23.93
C ALA A 230 -8.68 -23.39 -24.94
N GLU A 231 -8.33 -22.11 -24.92
CA GLU A 231 -7.36 -21.51 -25.86
C GLU A 231 -5.89 -21.69 -25.41
N LYS A 232 -5.65 -22.23 -24.20
CA LYS A 232 -4.32 -22.44 -23.60
C LYS A 232 -3.39 -21.22 -23.66
N ARG A 233 -3.96 -20.02 -23.53
CA ARG A 233 -3.21 -18.75 -23.60
C ARG A 233 -3.35 -17.94 -22.32
N GLY A 234 -2.47 -16.95 -22.18
CA GLY A 234 -2.57 -15.94 -21.13
C GLY A 234 -3.71 -14.93 -21.39
N PRO A 235 -4.19 -14.25 -20.33
CA PRO A 235 -5.22 -13.24 -20.47
C PRO A 235 -4.69 -11.97 -21.16
N SER A 236 -5.51 -11.39 -22.05
CA SER A 236 -5.26 -10.10 -22.68
C SER A 236 -5.43 -8.94 -21.70
N ALA A 237 -4.96 -7.74 -22.07
CA ALA A 237 -5.09 -6.54 -21.22
C ALA A 237 -6.57 -6.19 -20.91
N ALA A 238 -7.47 -6.36 -21.88
CA ALA A 238 -8.90 -6.13 -21.69
C ALA A 238 -9.54 -7.18 -20.77
N GLU A 239 -9.22 -8.46 -20.94
CA GLU A 239 -9.70 -9.53 -20.06
C GLU A 239 -9.14 -9.38 -18.64
N LEU A 240 -7.89 -8.95 -18.49
CA LEU A 240 -7.31 -8.62 -17.18
C LEU A 240 -8.04 -7.46 -16.50
N ALA A 241 -8.45 -6.44 -17.24
CA ALA A 241 -9.24 -5.35 -16.69
C ALA A 241 -10.62 -5.83 -16.19
N VAL A 242 -11.29 -6.69 -16.96
CA VAL A 242 -12.58 -7.29 -16.57
C VAL A 242 -12.43 -8.19 -15.34
N LEU A 243 -11.41 -9.05 -15.29
CA LEU A 243 -11.14 -9.89 -14.13
C LEU A 243 -10.83 -9.06 -12.87
N ARG A 244 -10.07 -7.97 -13.00
CA ARG A 244 -9.76 -7.06 -11.88
C ARG A 244 -11.00 -6.32 -11.39
N ASN A 245 -11.88 -5.88 -12.29
CA ASN A 245 -13.12 -5.22 -11.92
C ASN A 245 -14.08 -6.22 -11.25
N ALA A 246 -14.21 -7.44 -11.77
CA ALA A 246 -15.02 -8.48 -11.15
C ALA A 246 -14.54 -8.84 -9.73
N VAL A 247 -13.23 -8.83 -9.49
CA VAL A 247 -12.67 -9.00 -8.13
C VAL A 247 -13.04 -7.79 -7.25
N ARG A 248 -12.91 -6.56 -7.74
CA ARG A 248 -13.31 -5.36 -6.97
C ARG A 248 -14.80 -5.35 -6.63
N ASP A 249 -15.65 -5.71 -7.58
CA ASP A 249 -17.11 -5.78 -7.40
C ASP A 249 -17.49 -6.88 -6.41
N ALA A 250 -16.85 -8.06 -6.50
CA ALA A 250 -17.02 -9.12 -5.51
C ALA A 250 -16.56 -8.71 -4.11
N HIS A 251 -15.48 -7.93 -4.01
CA HIS A 251 -15.01 -7.37 -2.74
C HIS A 251 -16.01 -6.37 -2.15
N HIS A 252 -16.63 -5.53 -2.98
CA HIS A 252 -17.64 -4.57 -2.55
C HIS A 252 -18.93 -5.27 -2.10
N ASN A 253 -19.46 -6.19 -2.91
CA ASN A 253 -20.69 -6.93 -2.64
C ASN A 253 -20.55 -7.88 -1.45
N ALA A 254 -19.39 -8.50 -1.26
CA ALA A 254 -19.11 -9.29 -0.06
C ALA A 254 -19.06 -8.43 1.21
N GLY A 255 -18.59 -7.18 1.11
CA GLY A 255 -18.61 -6.23 2.22
C GLY A 255 -20.05 -5.93 2.66
N LEU A 256 -20.93 -5.64 1.70
CA LEU A 256 -22.35 -5.43 1.95
C LEU A 256 -23.03 -6.70 2.50
N GLY A 257 -22.80 -7.85 1.89
CA GLY A 257 -23.37 -9.12 2.35
C GLY A 257 -22.84 -9.56 3.73
N THR A 258 -21.61 -9.21 4.11
CA THR A 258 -21.09 -9.46 5.46
C THR A 258 -21.79 -8.58 6.49
N LEU A 259 -22.07 -7.31 6.15
CA LEU A 259 -22.81 -6.38 7.02
C LEU A 259 -24.28 -6.80 7.15
N GLU A 260 -24.91 -7.24 6.06
CA GLU A 260 -26.28 -7.79 6.07
C GLU A 260 -26.35 -9.08 6.90
N ALA A 261 -25.41 -10.01 6.73
CA ALA A 261 -25.35 -11.24 7.52
C ALA A 261 -25.11 -10.95 9.01
N ALA A 262 -24.20 -10.04 9.34
CA ALA A 262 -23.95 -9.62 10.72
C ALA A 262 -25.16 -8.90 11.35
N SER A 263 -25.92 -8.14 10.55
CA SER A 263 -27.14 -7.47 11.01
C SER A 263 -28.30 -8.46 11.20
N ALA A 264 -28.38 -9.51 10.36
CA ALA A 264 -29.39 -10.56 10.48
C ALA A 264 -29.16 -11.51 11.66
N GLU A 265 -27.92 -11.67 12.16
CA GLU A 265 -27.64 -12.37 13.42
C GLU A 265 -28.20 -11.62 14.65
N VAL A 266 -28.46 -10.31 14.53
CA VAL A 266 -28.83 -9.42 15.65
C VAL A 266 -30.30 -8.98 15.59
N ASN A 267 -30.87 -8.79 14.39
CA ASN A 267 -32.15 -8.11 14.19
C ASN A 267 -33.27 -8.97 13.56
N ASP A 268 -33.17 -10.31 13.53
CA ASP A 268 -34.21 -11.21 12.97
C ASP A 268 -34.76 -10.75 11.60
N VAL A 269 -33.84 -10.40 10.71
CA VAL A 269 -34.18 -9.94 9.35
C VAL A 269 -34.39 -11.15 8.44
N ASP A 270 -35.64 -11.39 8.03
CA ASP A 270 -36.06 -12.58 7.25
C ASP A 270 -35.71 -12.52 5.75
N SER A 271 -35.31 -11.37 5.21
CA SER A 271 -34.99 -11.22 3.78
C SER A 271 -33.56 -10.70 3.56
N LEU A 272 -32.65 -11.60 3.19
CA LEU A 272 -31.28 -11.27 2.78
C LEU A 272 -31.17 -11.18 1.26
N THR A 273 -30.22 -10.37 0.78
CA THR A 273 -29.86 -10.40 -0.65
C THR A 273 -29.31 -11.80 -1.02
N PRO A 274 -29.37 -12.23 -2.30
CA PRO A 274 -28.85 -13.53 -2.72
C PRO A 274 -27.36 -13.75 -2.39
N ASP A 275 -26.59 -12.66 -2.30
CA ASP A 275 -25.18 -12.69 -1.90
C ASP A 275 -25.03 -12.70 -0.38
N GLY A 276 -25.85 -11.92 0.36
CA GLY A 276 -25.94 -11.98 1.82
C GLY A 276 -26.36 -13.36 2.34
N GLN A 277 -27.34 -14.01 1.69
CA GLN A 277 -27.77 -15.38 2.00
C GLN A 277 -26.64 -16.39 1.74
N ARG A 278 -25.93 -16.26 0.61
CA ARG A 278 -24.79 -17.14 0.31
C ARG A 278 -23.64 -16.99 1.30
N ILE A 279 -23.38 -15.77 1.76
CA ILE A 279 -22.38 -15.52 2.80
C ILE A 279 -22.87 -16.06 4.13
N LYS A 280 -24.12 -15.83 4.55
CA LYS A 280 -24.72 -16.39 5.78
C LYS A 280 -24.66 -17.92 5.78
N ASP A 281 -25.06 -18.57 4.69
CA ASP A 281 -25.00 -20.03 4.54
C ASP A 281 -23.55 -20.55 4.59
N PHE A 282 -22.61 -19.82 4.00
CA PHE A 282 -21.20 -20.18 4.05
C PHE A 282 -20.61 -20.01 5.46
N LEU A 283 -20.95 -18.93 6.16
CA LEU A 283 -20.54 -18.68 7.54
C LEU A 283 -21.13 -19.74 8.48
N ALA A 284 -22.41 -20.08 8.32
CA ALA A 284 -23.07 -21.14 9.08
C ALA A 284 -22.40 -22.51 8.85
N ARG A 285 -22.04 -22.84 7.60
CA ARG A 285 -21.29 -24.07 7.30
C ARG A 285 -19.86 -24.02 7.82
N ALA A 286 -19.17 -22.89 7.73
CA ALA A 286 -17.80 -22.75 8.22
C ALA A 286 -17.70 -22.78 9.75
N ALA A 287 -18.80 -22.51 10.45
CA ALA A 287 -18.94 -22.60 11.89
C ALA A 287 -19.52 -23.94 12.39
N ASP A 288 -19.89 -24.86 11.49
CA ASP A 288 -20.42 -26.18 11.85
C ASP A 288 -19.26 -27.15 12.15
N ASP A 289 -19.04 -27.41 13.43
CA ASP A 289 -17.97 -28.26 13.99
C ASP A 289 -18.08 -29.75 13.58
N ARG A 290 -19.15 -30.15 12.90
CA ARG A 290 -19.38 -31.54 12.45
C ARG A 290 -18.84 -31.83 11.05
N LEU A 291 -18.26 -30.85 10.37
CA LEU A 291 -17.68 -31.08 9.04
C LEU A 291 -16.38 -31.88 9.15
N PRO A 292 -16.29 -33.05 8.48
CA PRO A 292 -15.03 -33.77 8.38
C PRO A 292 -13.95 -32.85 7.83
N LEU A 293 -12.70 -32.98 8.29
CA LEU A 293 -11.58 -32.14 7.84
C LEU A 293 -11.46 -32.07 6.31
N ASP A 294 -11.80 -33.15 5.60
CA ASP A 294 -11.83 -33.20 4.14
C ASP A 294 -12.93 -32.32 3.53
N ALA A 295 -14.06 -32.12 4.20
CA ALA A 295 -15.11 -31.19 3.80
C ALA A 295 -14.72 -29.73 4.05
N THR A 296 -14.04 -29.45 5.18
CA THR A 296 -13.43 -28.14 5.47
C THR A 296 -12.34 -27.79 4.45
N VAL A 297 -11.50 -28.76 4.09
CA VAL A 297 -10.48 -28.63 3.06
C VAL A 297 -11.11 -28.48 1.68
N ARG A 298 -12.21 -29.17 1.36
CA ARG A 298 -12.96 -28.97 0.09
C ARG A 298 -13.63 -27.60 0.00
N LEU A 299 -14.18 -27.08 1.08
CA LEU A 299 -14.67 -25.69 1.16
C LEU A 299 -13.55 -24.68 0.92
N LEU A 300 -12.33 -25.00 1.35
CA LEU A 300 -11.12 -24.21 1.06
C LEU A 300 -10.51 -24.49 -0.34
N HIS A 301 -10.84 -25.63 -0.98
CA HIS A 301 -10.28 -26.06 -2.27
C HIS A 301 -11.21 -25.83 -3.46
N SER A 302 -12.52 -25.60 -3.27
CA SER A 302 -13.38 -24.98 -4.29
C SER A 302 -12.98 -23.54 -4.62
N MET A 303 -11.90 -23.04 -3.98
CA MET A 303 -11.24 -21.76 -4.17
C MET A 303 -10.05 -21.82 -5.17
N ARG A 304 -10.01 -22.78 -6.11
CA ARG A 304 -9.00 -22.86 -7.18
C ARG A 304 -9.57 -23.24 -8.55
#